data_AF-A0A2G5CTP9-F1
#
_entry.id   AF-A0A2G5CTP9-F1
#
_cell.length_a   1.000
_cell.length_b   1.000
_cell.length_c   1.000
_cell.angle_alpha   90.00
_cell.angle_beta   90.00
_cell.angle_gamma   90.00
#
_symmetry.space_group_name_H-M   'P 1'
#
loop_
_entity.id
_entity.type
_entity.pdbx_description
1 polymer ?
#
loop_
_entity_poly.entity_id
_entity_poly.type
_entity_poly.pdbx_seq_one_letter_code
_entity_poly.pdbx_strand_id
1 'polypeptide(L)'
;MDKFQKPTTLFLYVCLLWFPFAFAGHDYGQALSKSILFFEAQRSGYLPSTQRVKWRANSGLQDGKTSGVDLVGGYYDAGDNVKFGLPMAFTITMMSWSIVEYGQQMAQSGELGHAMEAVKWGTDYLIKAHPEPNVLYGEVGDGNTDHYCWQRPEDMTTDRHAYRIDPNNPGSDLAGETAAAMAAASIVFRRHNPAYSNQLLSHAKQLFYFADKYRGKYDSSIRVAQKYYQSYSGYADELLWAAGWMYQATNEQYYLNYLGNNGDALGGTGWAMTEFGWDVKYVGAQVLAAKFLMQGKAGTHTPVFGKYQQKAEYFMCSCIGKGSRNVQRTPGGLLFRQRWNNLQFVTSSSFLLSVYSDYLTSAGKSLNCAGGTASPAELLNFAKSQVDYILGDNPRATSYMVGYGSNYPQQVHHRASSIVSIKVNPSFVSCRGGYATWFSRKASDPNLLTGAIVGGPDAYDNFADERDNYEQTEPATYNNAPLLGLLARLHAGHNGYNQLLPVALPVSKPVVSQPTPAPRPKVTPVPKRRSTPAPAKSSAPISITQKVTASWVSKGRTYYRYSTTITNKSTKTLKNLQLSISKLYGPIWGLAKISGSYGLPAWVNSLPAGKSFEFVYIHSASPADVSVSAYRLA
;
A
#
# COMPACT_ATOMS: atom_id res chain seq x y z
N MET A 1 20.10 -63.78 -71.80
CA MET A 1 18.65 -64.04 -71.83
C MET A 1 18.11 -63.65 -70.48
N ASP A 2 17.71 -62.40 -70.32
CA ASP A 2 16.32 -61.92 -70.50
C ASP A 2 15.42 -62.31 -69.32
N LYS A 3 15.19 -61.36 -68.40
CA LYS A 3 13.88 -60.72 -68.12
C LYS A 3 13.62 -60.42 -66.63
N PHE A 4 13.34 -59.13 -66.43
CA PHE A 4 12.35 -58.54 -65.51
C PHE A 4 12.41 -58.86 -64.00
N GLN A 5 12.75 -57.84 -63.22
CA GLN A 5 11.85 -57.34 -62.16
C GLN A 5 12.33 -55.95 -61.70
N LYS A 6 11.51 -54.91 -61.96
CA LYS A 6 11.61 -53.61 -61.29
C LYS A 6 10.59 -53.60 -60.13
N PRO A 7 10.97 -53.24 -58.89
CA PRO A 7 10.01 -52.93 -57.85
C PRO A 7 9.65 -51.44 -57.89
N THR A 8 8.37 -51.20 -57.65
CA THR A 8 7.66 -49.93 -57.65
C THR A 8 8.03 -49.08 -56.43
N THR A 9 8.45 -47.83 -56.64
CA THR A 9 8.75 -46.86 -55.59
C THR A 9 7.44 -46.25 -55.06
N LEU A 10 7.14 -46.46 -53.77
CA LEU A 10 6.03 -45.82 -53.07
C LEU A 10 6.43 -44.40 -52.65
N PHE A 11 5.77 -43.40 -53.21
CA PHE A 11 5.91 -41.98 -52.83
C PHE A 11 5.22 -41.74 -51.47
N LEU A 12 5.99 -41.38 -50.44
CA LEU A 12 5.46 -40.88 -49.17
C LEU A 12 5.37 -39.35 -49.24
N TYR A 13 4.15 -38.83 -49.36
CA TYR A 13 3.88 -37.40 -49.23
C TYR A 13 4.01 -36.99 -47.75
N VAL A 14 5.05 -36.22 -47.43
CA VAL A 14 5.17 -35.52 -46.16
C VAL A 14 4.31 -34.25 -46.25
N CYS A 15 3.12 -34.29 -45.67
CA CYS A 15 2.33 -33.08 -45.41
C CYS A 15 3.00 -32.29 -44.28
N LEU A 16 3.79 -31.29 -44.65
CA LEU A 16 4.19 -30.19 -43.75
C LEU A 16 2.92 -29.41 -43.35
N LEU A 17 2.30 -29.81 -42.24
CA LEU A 17 1.34 -28.99 -41.54
C LEU A 17 2.09 -27.80 -40.91
N TRP A 18 2.19 -26.71 -41.68
CA TRP A 18 2.36 -25.38 -41.11
C TRP A 18 1.12 -25.06 -40.28
N PHE A 19 1.15 -25.44 -39.00
CA PHE A 19 0.33 -24.74 -38.03
C PHE A 19 0.82 -23.28 -38.03
N PRO A 20 -0.04 -22.30 -38.30
CA PRO A 20 0.31 -20.93 -37.98
C PRO A 20 0.43 -20.90 -36.45
N PHE A 21 1.66 -20.88 -35.93
CA PHE A 21 1.90 -20.27 -34.63
C PHE A 21 1.46 -18.82 -34.79
N ALA A 22 0.20 -18.55 -34.49
CA ALA A 22 -0.24 -17.21 -34.24
C ALA A 22 0.50 -16.76 -32.97
N PHE A 23 1.67 -16.16 -33.14
CA PHE A 23 2.26 -15.25 -32.16
C PHE A 23 1.36 -14.00 -32.10
N ALA A 24 0.12 -14.19 -31.64
CA ALA A 24 -0.70 -13.08 -31.18
C ALA A 24 -0.18 -12.71 -29.80
N GLY A 25 0.37 -11.50 -29.65
CA GLY A 25 0.83 -11.02 -28.35
C GLY A 25 -0.32 -11.01 -27.33
N HIS A 26 0.03 -11.17 -26.05
CA HIS A 26 -0.94 -11.09 -24.96
C HIS A 26 -1.61 -9.71 -24.89
N ASP A 27 -2.94 -9.69 -24.73
CA ASP A 27 -3.68 -8.46 -24.41
C ASP A 27 -3.47 -8.10 -22.93
N TYR A 28 -2.44 -7.30 -22.65
CA TYR A 28 -2.13 -6.82 -21.31
C TYR A 28 -3.19 -5.86 -20.76
N GLY A 29 -3.96 -5.18 -21.63
CA GLY A 29 -5.04 -4.29 -21.22
C GLY A 29 -6.19 -5.09 -20.61
N GLN A 30 -6.59 -6.17 -21.29
CA GLN A 30 -7.58 -7.11 -20.76
C GLN A 30 -7.09 -7.77 -19.47
N ALA A 31 -5.82 -8.21 -19.40
CA ALA A 31 -5.25 -8.79 -18.18
C ALA A 31 -5.27 -7.79 -17.01
N LEU A 32 -5.00 -6.50 -17.25
CA LEU A 32 -5.07 -5.44 -16.23
C LEU A 32 -6.50 -5.30 -15.67
N SER A 33 -7.50 -5.15 -16.54
CA SER A 33 -8.91 -5.05 -16.13
C SER A 33 -9.33 -6.25 -15.28
N LYS A 34 -8.91 -7.46 -15.68
CA LYS A 34 -9.19 -8.70 -14.93
C LYS A 34 -8.50 -8.69 -13.56
N SER A 35 -7.21 -8.33 -13.49
CA SER A 35 -6.48 -8.29 -12.22
C SER A 35 -7.14 -7.35 -11.20
N ILE A 36 -7.75 -6.24 -11.65
CA ILE A 36 -8.49 -5.33 -10.76
C ILE A 36 -9.81 -5.95 -10.27
N LEU A 37 -10.50 -6.75 -11.11
CA LEU A 37 -11.71 -7.48 -10.70
C LEU A 37 -11.41 -8.48 -9.58
N PHE A 38 -10.22 -9.08 -9.53
CA PHE A 38 -9.84 -9.95 -8.42
C PHE A 38 -9.88 -9.22 -7.07
N PHE A 39 -9.39 -7.98 -6.99
CA PHE A 39 -9.50 -7.20 -5.75
C PHE A 39 -10.96 -6.95 -5.36
N GLU A 40 -11.85 -6.68 -6.31
CA GLU A 40 -13.28 -6.60 -6.00
C GLU A 40 -13.85 -7.92 -5.46
N ALA A 41 -13.33 -9.05 -5.93
CA ALA A 41 -13.68 -10.37 -5.46
C ALA A 41 -13.11 -10.71 -4.07
N GLN A 42 -12.11 -9.96 -3.58
CA GLN A 42 -11.53 -10.11 -2.24
C GLN A 42 -12.14 -9.17 -1.19
N ARG A 43 -13.01 -8.22 -1.57
CA ARG A 43 -13.56 -7.21 -0.64
C ARG A 43 -14.33 -7.84 0.52
N SER A 44 -14.02 -7.49 1.75
CA SER A 44 -14.83 -7.75 2.95
C SER A 44 -15.66 -6.51 3.31
N GLY A 45 -16.77 -6.68 4.02
CA GLY A 45 -17.63 -5.58 4.48
C GLY A 45 -18.83 -5.30 3.57
N TYR A 46 -19.31 -4.06 3.61
CA TYR A 46 -20.44 -3.60 2.77
C TYR A 46 -19.96 -3.27 1.36
N LEU A 47 -20.31 -4.11 0.39
CA LEU A 47 -19.95 -3.90 -1.01
C LEU A 47 -20.67 -2.68 -1.60
N PRO A 48 -19.99 -1.88 -2.45
CA PRO A 48 -20.60 -0.70 -3.04
C PRO A 48 -21.63 -1.10 -4.11
N SER A 49 -22.58 -0.22 -4.41
CA SER A 49 -23.54 -0.43 -5.51
C SER A 49 -22.85 -0.58 -6.88
N THR A 50 -21.65 0.01 -7.01
CA THR A 50 -20.78 -0.07 -8.20
C THR A 50 -20.00 -1.37 -8.32
N GLN A 51 -20.08 -2.29 -7.35
CA GLN A 51 -19.38 -3.59 -7.37
C GLN A 51 -19.62 -4.34 -8.70
N ARG A 52 -18.57 -4.68 -9.44
CA ARG A 52 -18.64 -5.39 -10.72
C ARG A 52 -18.70 -6.91 -10.55
N VAL A 53 -18.02 -7.44 -9.54
CA VAL A 53 -18.07 -8.88 -9.19
C VAL A 53 -19.41 -9.20 -8.52
N LYS A 54 -20.43 -9.52 -9.34
CA LYS A 54 -21.82 -9.64 -8.89
C LYS A 54 -22.12 -10.89 -8.07
N TRP A 55 -21.29 -11.92 -8.08
CA TRP A 55 -21.53 -13.14 -7.29
C TRP A 55 -21.15 -12.98 -5.80
N ARG A 56 -20.40 -11.94 -5.42
CA ARG A 56 -20.11 -11.56 -4.03
C ARG A 56 -21.23 -10.74 -3.38
N ALA A 57 -21.34 -10.80 -2.06
CA ALA A 57 -22.25 -10.02 -1.23
C ALA A 57 -21.59 -9.52 0.07
N ASN A 58 -22.37 -8.75 0.85
CA ASN A 58 -21.91 -8.16 2.11
C ASN A 58 -21.53 -9.25 3.13
N SER A 59 -20.36 -9.11 3.75
CA SER A 59 -19.77 -10.13 4.64
C SER A 59 -18.90 -9.47 5.71
N GLY A 60 -18.56 -10.18 6.79
CA GLY A 60 -17.71 -9.62 7.87
C GLY A 60 -18.30 -8.37 8.55
N LEU A 61 -19.63 -8.29 8.66
CA LEU A 61 -20.33 -7.07 9.08
C LEU A 61 -20.28 -6.78 10.59
N GLN A 62 -19.67 -7.67 11.37
CA GLN A 62 -19.49 -7.52 12.82
C GLN A 62 -18.01 -7.39 13.21
N ASP A 63 -17.11 -7.28 12.23
CA ASP A 63 -15.67 -7.18 12.45
C ASP A 63 -15.33 -6.03 13.41
N GLY A 64 -14.59 -6.34 14.49
CA GLY A 64 -14.14 -5.38 15.49
C GLY A 64 -15.15 -5.02 16.58
N LYS A 65 -16.44 -5.38 16.43
CA LYS A 65 -17.51 -4.98 17.35
C LYS A 65 -17.27 -5.46 18.79
N THR A 66 -16.77 -6.68 18.97
CA THR A 66 -16.43 -7.24 20.28
C THR A 66 -15.26 -6.51 20.95
N SER A 67 -14.38 -5.89 20.16
CA SER A 67 -13.25 -5.07 20.60
C SER A 67 -13.61 -3.58 20.72
N GLY A 68 -14.89 -3.21 20.53
CA GLY A 68 -15.37 -1.82 20.65
C GLY A 68 -14.95 -0.89 19.50
N VAL A 69 -14.56 -1.46 18.35
CA VAL A 69 -14.10 -0.72 17.16
C VAL A 69 -14.89 -1.13 15.91
N ASP A 70 -14.94 -0.28 14.89
CA ASP A 70 -15.45 -0.68 13.56
C ASP A 70 -14.28 -1.14 12.71
N LEU A 71 -14.19 -2.43 12.41
CA LEU A 71 -13.20 -2.99 11.50
C LEU A 71 -13.86 -3.58 10.25
N VAL A 72 -15.10 -3.21 9.92
CA VAL A 72 -15.77 -3.66 8.69
C VAL A 72 -15.09 -3.06 7.46
N GLY A 73 -14.80 -3.88 6.45
CA GLY A 73 -14.06 -3.48 5.25
C GLY A 73 -12.78 -4.30 5.05
N GLY A 74 -11.91 -3.81 4.16
CA GLY A 74 -10.61 -4.43 3.87
C GLY A 74 -10.72 -5.61 2.91
N TYR A 75 -9.64 -6.35 2.77
CA TYR A 75 -9.56 -7.50 1.88
C TYR A 75 -9.43 -8.80 2.67
N TYR A 76 -10.12 -9.85 2.23
CA TYR A 76 -9.72 -11.21 2.56
C TYR A 76 -8.38 -11.53 1.89
N ASP A 77 -7.51 -12.23 2.59
CA ASP A 77 -6.11 -12.36 2.22
C ASP A 77 -5.90 -13.20 0.95
N ALA A 78 -6.49 -14.40 0.93
CA ALA A 78 -6.29 -15.40 -0.11
C ALA A 78 -7.58 -16.17 -0.42
N GLY A 79 -7.57 -17.50 -0.30
CA GLY A 79 -8.75 -18.36 -0.43
C GLY A 79 -9.68 -18.37 0.80
N ASP A 80 -9.25 -17.70 1.87
CA ASP A 80 -9.83 -17.67 3.20
C ASP A 80 -10.61 -16.40 3.51
N ASN A 81 -11.10 -16.29 4.74
CA ASN A 81 -11.84 -15.10 5.18
C ASN A 81 -11.15 -14.36 6.34
N VAL A 82 -9.87 -14.61 6.57
CA VAL A 82 -9.07 -13.85 7.54
C VAL A 82 -8.58 -12.57 6.88
N LYS A 83 -8.46 -11.52 7.69
CA LYS A 83 -7.85 -10.24 7.28
C LYS A 83 -6.48 -10.10 7.91
N PHE A 84 -5.47 -10.68 7.29
CA PHE A 84 -4.08 -10.55 7.73
C PHE A 84 -3.50 -9.18 7.33
N GLY A 85 -3.14 -8.38 8.33
CA GLY A 85 -2.76 -6.98 8.15
C GLY A 85 -1.42 -6.78 7.46
N LEU A 86 -0.42 -7.63 7.74
CA LEU A 86 0.91 -7.51 7.16
C LEU A 86 0.89 -7.71 5.62
N PRO A 87 0.40 -8.84 5.07
CA PRO A 87 0.29 -9.02 3.62
C PRO A 87 -0.71 -8.05 2.97
N MET A 88 -1.78 -7.63 3.68
CA MET A 88 -2.71 -6.62 3.17
C MET A 88 -2.03 -5.25 3.02
N ALA A 89 -1.25 -4.82 4.01
CA ALA A 89 -0.50 -3.57 3.94
C ALA A 89 0.50 -3.61 2.78
N PHE A 90 1.24 -4.71 2.62
CA PHE A 90 2.15 -4.90 1.48
C PHE A 90 1.42 -4.84 0.13
N THR A 91 0.26 -5.49 0.01
CA THR A 91 -0.62 -5.43 -1.16
C THR A 91 -0.96 -3.98 -1.51
N ILE A 92 -1.38 -3.19 -0.51
CA ILE A 92 -1.76 -1.78 -0.69
C ILE A 92 -0.55 -0.94 -1.09
N THR A 93 0.63 -1.19 -0.51
CA THR A 93 1.88 -0.52 -0.91
C THR A 93 2.20 -0.82 -2.38
N MET A 94 2.11 -2.09 -2.82
CA MET A 94 2.41 -2.49 -4.20
C MET A 94 1.39 -1.98 -5.22
N MET A 95 0.09 -1.97 -4.89
CA MET A 95 -0.93 -1.33 -5.73
C MET A 95 -0.67 0.18 -5.85
N SER A 96 -0.31 0.83 -4.74
CA SER A 96 0.01 2.26 -4.73
C SER A 96 1.27 2.56 -5.54
N TRP A 97 2.32 1.74 -5.39
CA TRP A 97 3.55 1.88 -6.17
C TRP A 97 3.29 1.71 -7.67
N SER A 98 2.46 0.72 -8.04
CA SER A 98 2.01 0.52 -9.41
C SER A 98 1.35 1.76 -10.01
N ILE A 99 0.48 2.43 -9.25
CA ILE A 99 -0.17 3.67 -9.71
C ILE A 99 0.81 4.85 -9.73
N VAL A 100 1.74 4.92 -8.78
CA VAL A 100 2.75 5.98 -8.72
C VAL A 100 3.67 5.95 -9.94
N GLU A 101 4.12 4.77 -10.39
CA GLU A 101 4.97 4.65 -11.58
C GLU A 101 4.16 4.64 -12.88
N TYR A 102 3.00 3.98 -12.91
CA TYR A 102 2.29 3.65 -14.16
C TYR A 102 0.83 4.14 -14.24
N GLY A 103 0.42 5.06 -13.36
CA GLY A 103 -0.95 5.56 -13.31
C GLY A 103 -1.39 6.30 -14.58
N GLN A 104 -0.46 6.89 -15.34
CA GLN A 104 -0.77 7.51 -16.64
C GLN A 104 -1.17 6.46 -17.68
N GLN A 105 -0.46 5.33 -17.72
CA GLN A 105 -0.75 4.21 -18.60
C GLN A 105 -2.08 3.55 -18.21
N MET A 106 -2.35 3.41 -16.91
CA MET A 106 -3.67 2.97 -16.43
C MET A 106 -4.78 3.95 -16.81
N ALA A 107 -4.51 5.25 -16.87
CA ALA A 107 -5.51 6.24 -17.29
C ALA A 107 -5.82 6.11 -18.78
N GLN A 108 -4.79 5.85 -19.61
CA GLN A 108 -4.96 5.59 -21.04
C GLN A 108 -5.77 4.32 -21.31
N SER A 109 -5.64 3.29 -20.46
CA SER A 109 -6.45 2.07 -20.54
C SER A 109 -7.83 2.19 -19.86
N GLY A 110 -8.17 3.35 -19.27
CA GLY A 110 -9.43 3.56 -18.54
C GLY A 110 -9.51 2.89 -17.16
N GLU A 111 -8.43 2.28 -16.67
CA GLU A 111 -8.42 1.49 -15.43
C GLU A 111 -7.91 2.26 -14.19
N LEU A 112 -7.35 3.46 -14.35
CA LEU A 112 -6.82 4.24 -13.22
C LEU A 112 -7.86 4.43 -12.11
N GLY A 113 -9.12 4.75 -12.46
CA GLY A 113 -10.19 4.93 -11.49
C GLY A 113 -10.41 3.67 -10.65
N HIS A 114 -10.51 2.51 -11.29
CA HIS A 114 -10.71 1.23 -10.61
C HIS A 114 -9.49 0.81 -9.78
N ALA A 115 -8.27 1.05 -10.26
CA ALA A 115 -7.06 0.81 -9.49
C ALA A 115 -6.99 1.71 -8.24
N MET A 116 -7.35 2.99 -8.36
CA MET A 116 -7.44 3.91 -7.22
C MET A 116 -8.53 3.49 -6.22
N GLU A 117 -9.68 3.02 -6.69
CA GLU A 117 -10.72 2.45 -5.83
C GLU A 117 -10.25 1.21 -5.08
N ALA A 118 -9.44 0.35 -5.72
CA ALA A 118 -8.84 -0.82 -5.09
C ALA A 118 -7.87 -0.42 -3.96
N VAL A 119 -7.02 0.59 -4.19
CA VAL A 119 -6.16 1.15 -3.13
C VAL A 119 -7.02 1.73 -2.00
N LYS A 120 -8.01 2.56 -2.35
CA LYS A 120 -8.86 3.25 -1.37
C LYS A 120 -9.59 2.26 -0.44
N TRP A 121 -10.09 1.15 -0.99
CA TRP A 121 -10.77 0.11 -0.21
C TRP A 121 -9.90 -0.44 0.92
N GLY A 122 -8.62 -0.70 0.59
CA GLY A 122 -7.65 -1.15 1.57
C GLY A 122 -7.30 -0.05 2.57
N THR A 123 -7.00 1.16 2.11
CA THR A 123 -6.60 2.25 3.02
C THR A 123 -7.72 2.76 3.91
N ASP A 124 -8.98 2.70 3.48
CA ASP A 124 -10.14 2.98 4.35
C ASP A 124 -10.18 2.01 5.53
N TYR A 125 -9.87 0.73 5.30
CA TYR A 125 -9.74 -0.24 6.38
C TYR A 125 -8.52 0.02 7.27
N LEU A 126 -7.36 0.34 6.69
CA LEU A 126 -6.17 0.66 7.49
C LEU A 126 -6.36 1.89 8.39
N ILE A 127 -7.12 2.89 7.95
CA ILE A 127 -7.52 4.05 8.79
C ILE A 127 -8.35 3.58 9.99
N LYS A 128 -9.34 2.71 9.77
CA LYS A 128 -10.16 2.14 10.85
C LYS A 128 -9.34 1.29 11.81
N ALA A 129 -8.40 0.51 11.28
CA ALA A 129 -7.50 -0.34 12.06
C ALA A 129 -6.50 0.44 12.92
N HIS A 130 -6.30 1.73 12.66
CA HIS A 130 -5.40 2.62 13.39
C HIS A 130 -6.19 3.71 14.17
N PRO A 131 -6.93 3.34 15.24
CA PRO A 131 -7.80 4.27 15.97
C PRO A 131 -7.04 5.26 16.87
N GLU A 132 -5.83 4.91 17.30
CA GLU A 132 -4.97 5.73 18.17
C GLU A 132 -3.52 5.69 17.69
N PRO A 133 -2.71 6.73 17.93
CA PRO A 133 -1.38 6.87 17.31
C PRO A 133 -0.40 5.69 17.48
N ASN A 134 -0.56 4.89 18.55
CA ASN A 134 0.30 3.75 18.85
C ASN A 134 -0.51 2.44 18.98
N VAL A 135 -1.69 2.35 18.36
CA VAL A 135 -2.52 1.13 18.39
C VAL A 135 -2.91 0.77 16.96
N LEU A 136 -2.54 -0.42 16.51
CA LEU A 136 -2.88 -0.91 15.18
C LEU A 136 -3.47 -2.31 15.26
N TYR A 137 -4.69 -2.49 14.77
CA TYR A 137 -5.30 -3.80 14.57
C TYR A 137 -4.69 -4.48 13.35
N GLY A 138 -4.06 -5.63 13.57
CA GLY A 138 -3.28 -6.35 12.59
C GLY A 138 -3.96 -7.59 12.02
N GLU A 139 -5.03 -8.07 12.66
CA GLU A 139 -5.71 -9.29 12.23
C GLU A 139 -7.18 -9.28 12.65
N VAL A 140 -8.08 -9.75 11.80
CA VAL A 140 -9.48 -10.03 12.13
C VAL A 140 -9.86 -11.41 11.62
N GLY A 141 -10.25 -12.30 12.54
CA GLY A 141 -10.37 -13.74 12.28
C GLY A 141 -9.25 -14.51 12.95
N ASP A 142 -9.54 -15.69 13.51
CA ASP A 142 -8.50 -16.67 13.88
C ASP A 142 -8.33 -17.67 12.74
N GLY A 143 -7.11 -17.78 12.20
CA GLY A 143 -6.84 -18.65 11.06
C GLY A 143 -7.16 -20.12 11.30
N ASN A 144 -7.00 -20.66 12.52
CA ASN A 144 -7.31 -22.07 12.76
C ASN A 144 -8.81 -22.32 12.64
N THR A 145 -9.63 -21.46 13.26
CA THR A 145 -11.10 -21.58 13.18
C THR A 145 -11.64 -21.26 11.79
N ASP A 146 -11.06 -20.28 11.09
CA ASP A 146 -11.46 -19.95 9.72
C ASP A 146 -11.11 -21.07 8.73
N HIS A 147 -9.95 -21.70 8.88
CA HIS A 147 -9.49 -22.78 8.01
C HIS A 147 -10.13 -24.13 8.34
N TYR A 148 -10.65 -24.30 9.56
CA TYR A 148 -11.49 -25.44 9.93
C TYR A 148 -12.82 -25.49 9.15
N CYS A 149 -13.25 -24.35 8.59
CA CYS A 149 -14.51 -24.19 7.86
C CYS A 149 -14.31 -23.86 6.37
N TRP A 150 -15.15 -24.44 5.52
CA TRP A 150 -15.23 -24.06 4.09
C TRP A 150 -16.58 -23.41 3.83
N GLN A 151 -16.70 -22.12 4.13
CA GLN A 151 -17.96 -21.37 4.03
C GLN A 151 -17.80 -20.17 3.12
N ARG A 152 -18.94 -19.74 2.55
CA ARG A 152 -19.02 -18.42 1.92
C ARG A 152 -18.69 -17.34 2.95
N PRO A 153 -18.03 -16.24 2.55
CA PRO A 153 -17.82 -15.09 3.43
C PRO A 153 -19.11 -14.58 4.07
N GLU A 154 -20.23 -14.68 3.36
CA GLU A 154 -21.55 -14.23 3.81
C GLU A 154 -22.20 -15.17 4.85
N ASP A 155 -21.76 -16.44 4.91
CA ASP A 155 -22.27 -17.47 5.83
C ASP A 155 -21.32 -17.74 7.02
N MET A 156 -20.27 -16.95 7.19
CA MET A 156 -19.26 -17.19 8.21
C MET A 156 -19.87 -17.25 9.62
N THR A 157 -19.56 -18.33 10.33
CA THR A 157 -19.87 -18.50 11.75
C THR A 157 -18.61 -18.66 12.61
N THR A 158 -17.44 -18.40 12.03
CA THR A 158 -16.11 -18.57 12.65
C THR A 158 -15.80 -17.42 13.60
N ASP A 159 -14.81 -17.63 14.49
CA ASP A 159 -14.36 -16.55 15.38
C ASP A 159 -13.71 -15.44 14.56
N ARG A 160 -14.20 -14.21 14.75
CA ARG A 160 -13.72 -13.00 14.09
C ARG A 160 -13.11 -12.02 15.08
N HIS A 161 -12.45 -12.55 16.12
CA HIS A 161 -11.67 -11.78 17.07
C HIS A 161 -10.68 -10.86 16.35
N ALA A 162 -10.53 -9.63 16.87
CA ALA A 162 -9.63 -8.64 16.33
C ALA A 162 -8.37 -8.52 17.20
N TYR A 163 -7.21 -8.80 16.62
CA TYR A 163 -5.92 -8.75 17.28
C TYR A 163 -5.17 -7.46 16.92
N ARG A 164 -4.36 -6.95 17.84
CA ARG A 164 -3.67 -5.67 17.69
C ARG A 164 -2.25 -5.70 18.24
N ILE A 165 -1.49 -4.71 17.80
CA ILE A 165 -0.21 -4.32 18.39
C ILE A 165 -0.36 -2.96 19.09
N ASP A 166 0.41 -2.78 20.15
CA ASP A 166 0.43 -1.59 21.01
C ASP A 166 1.83 -1.41 21.66
N PRO A 167 2.09 -0.38 22.49
CA PRO A 167 3.40 -0.19 23.10
C PRO A 167 3.90 -1.35 23.97
N ASN A 168 3.00 -2.16 24.53
CA ASN A 168 3.36 -3.30 25.37
C ASN A 168 3.51 -4.59 24.55
N ASN A 169 2.84 -4.65 23.39
CA ASN A 169 2.89 -5.75 22.44
C ASN A 169 3.21 -5.19 21.04
N PRO A 170 4.47 -4.78 20.77
CA PRO A 170 4.84 -4.08 19.56
C PRO A 170 4.82 -4.95 18.29
N GLY A 171 4.88 -4.29 17.13
CA GLY A 171 5.00 -4.93 15.81
C GLY A 171 5.47 -3.94 14.76
N SER A 172 6.79 -3.72 14.71
CA SER A 172 7.45 -2.74 13.84
C SER A 172 7.35 -3.06 12.37
N ASP A 173 7.38 -4.34 12.02
CA ASP A 173 7.12 -4.87 10.68
C ASP A 173 5.72 -4.49 10.20
N LEU A 174 4.68 -4.88 10.95
CA LEU A 174 3.30 -4.56 10.61
C LEU A 174 3.02 -3.04 10.59
N ALA A 175 3.45 -2.31 11.62
CA ALA A 175 3.27 -0.86 11.67
C ALA A 175 4.08 -0.14 10.59
N GLY A 176 5.30 -0.60 10.30
CA GLY A 176 6.17 -0.08 9.25
C GLY A 176 5.57 -0.29 7.85
N GLU A 177 5.11 -1.50 7.52
CA GLU A 177 4.47 -1.78 6.24
C GLU A 177 3.16 -0.98 6.09
N THR A 178 2.37 -0.85 7.17
CA THR A 178 1.15 -0.02 7.14
C THR A 178 1.47 1.47 6.94
N ALA A 179 2.56 1.96 7.53
CA ALA A 179 3.05 3.31 7.28
C ALA A 179 3.49 3.49 5.82
N ALA A 180 4.20 2.52 5.24
CA ALA A 180 4.59 2.51 3.84
C ALA A 180 3.37 2.54 2.91
N ALA A 181 2.36 1.70 3.18
CA ALA A 181 1.12 1.63 2.42
C ALA A 181 0.38 2.97 2.39
N MET A 182 0.20 3.58 3.56
CA MET A 182 -0.48 4.88 3.68
C MET A 182 0.33 6.03 3.06
N ALA A 183 1.66 6.00 3.19
CA ALA A 183 2.54 6.98 2.57
C ALA A 183 2.49 6.89 1.03
N ALA A 184 2.61 5.69 0.47
CA ALA A 184 2.51 5.44 -0.96
C ALA A 184 1.14 5.84 -1.51
N ALA A 185 0.06 5.42 -0.84
CA ALA A 185 -1.31 5.77 -1.23
C ALA A 185 -1.57 7.29 -1.16
N SER A 186 -0.96 8.01 -0.21
CA SER A 186 -1.08 9.47 -0.17
C SER A 186 -0.57 10.15 -1.44
N ILE A 187 0.44 9.59 -2.10
CA ILE A 187 0.95 10.13 -3.37
C ILE A 187 -0.10 9.94 -4.47
N VAL A 188 -0.73 8.76 -4.53
CA VAL A 188 -1.81 8.43 -5.48
C VAL A 188 -2.97 9.42 -5.37
N PHE A 189 -3.44 9.70 -4.15
CA PHE A 189 -4.58 10.59 -3.93
C PHE A 189 -4.24 12.08 -3.89
N ARG A 190 -2.96 12.46 -3.93
CA ARG A 190 -2.52 13.85 -3.71
C ARG A 190 -3.25 14.89 -4.56
N ARG A 191 -3.48 14.58 -5.84
CA ARG A 191 -4.13 15.49 -6.79
C ARG A 191 -5.65 15.31 -6.83
N HIS A 192 -6.13 14.07 -6.72
CA HIS A 192 -7.55 13.73 -6.89
C HIS A 192 -8.37 13.92 -5.61
N ASN A 193 -7.76 13.70 -4.44
CA ASN A 193 -8.37 13.90 -3.13
C ASN A 193 -7.32 14.34 -2.09
N PRO A 194 -6.93 15.63 -2.08
CA PRO A 194 -5.89 16.15 -1.20
C PRO A 194 -6.21 15.97 0.30
N ALA A 195 -7.49 16.06 0.68
CA ALA A 195 -7.92 15.87 2.07
C ALA A 195 -7.65 14.43 2.55
N TYR A 196 -8.04 13.44 1.75
CA TYR A 196 -7.78 12.04 2.04
C TYR A 196 -6.28 11.72 2.00
N SER A 197 -5.54 12.27 1.03
CA SER A 197 -4.07 12.18 1.00
C SER A 197 -3.43 12.68 2.30
N ASN A 198 -3.87 13.82 2.83
CA ASN A 198 -3.34 14.37 4.08
C ASN A 198 -3.72 13.51 5.30
N GLN A 199 -4.92 12.94 5.32
CA GLN A 199 -5.32 11.97 6.34
C GLN A 199 -4.41 10.75 6.34
N LEU A 200 -4.17 10.14 5.16
CA LEU A 200 -3.25 9.01 5.01
C LEU A 200 -1.84 9.36 5.51
N LEU A 201 -1.30 10.52 5.14
CA LEU A 201 0.00 10.98 5.64
C LEU A 201 0.04 11.14 7.16
N SER A 202 -1.03 11.61 7.78
CA SER A 202 -1.11 11.75 9.24
C SER A 202 -0.98 10.39 9.93
N HIS A 203 -1.75 9.40 9.48
CA HIS A 203 -1.65 8.04 10.01
C HIS A 203 -0.28 7.40 9.70
N ALA A 204 0.27 7.61 8.50
CA ALA A 204 1.59 7.09 8.12
C ALA A 204 2.71 7.61 9.04
N LYS A 205 2.69 8.92 9.38
CA LYS A 205 3.66 9.52 10.31
C LYS A 205 3.58 8.92 11.71
N GLN A 206 2.37 8.73 12.22
CA GLN A 206 2.12 8.13 13.52
C GLN A 206 2.57 6.67 13.57
N LEU A 207 2.21 5.87 12.56
CA LEU A 207 2.60 4.47 12.48
C LEU A 207 4.11 4.27 12.30
N PHE A 208 4.77 5.10 11.50
CA PHE A 208 6.23 5.07 11.39
C PHE A 208 6.89 5.36 12.75
N TYR A 209 6.40 6.39 13.45
CA TYR A 209 6.89 6.71 14.80
C TYR A 209 6.66 5.54 15.77
N PHE A 210 5.47 4.95 15.77
CA PHE A 210 5.12 3.81 16.60
C PHE A 210 6.05 2.61 16.32
N ALA A 211 6.24 2.27 15.03
CA ALA A 211 7.09 1.18 14.58
C ALA A 211 8.55 1.34 15.02
N ASP A 212 9.13 2.53 14.84
CA ASP A 212 10.54 2.77 15.18
C ASP A 212 10.76 2.89 16.69
N LYS A 213 9.79 3.48 17.41
CA LYS A 213 9.89 3.75 18.85
C LYS A 213 9.73 2.50 19.70
N TYR A 214 8.81 1.60 19.32
CA TYR A 214 8.49 0.38 20.06
C TYR A 214 8.83 -0.82 19.19
N ARG A 215 10.09 -1.28 19.30
CA ARG A 215 10.63 -2.28 18.39
C ARG A 215 10.23 -3.70 18.77
N GLY A 216 9.72 -4.46 17.81
CA GLY A 216 9.38 -5.87 17.97
C GLY A 216 8.76 -6.46 16.71
N LYS A 217 8.76 -7.79 16.58
CA LYS A 217 8.06 -8.49 15.49
C LYS A 217 6.57 -8.59 15.84
N TYR A 218 5.68 -8.29 14.91
CA TYR A 218 4.24 -8.29 15.21
C TYR A 218 3.72 -9.68 15.59
N ASP A 219 4.30 -10.74 15.04
CA ASP A 219 3.91 -12.13 15.27
C ASP A 219 4.28 -12.62 16.68
N SER A 220 5.13 -11.88 17.41
CA SER A 220 5.38 -12.11 18.83
C SER A 220 4.23 -11.59 19.71
N SER A 221 3.50 -10.61 19.19
CA SER A 221 2.36 -9.93 19.82
C SER A 221 1.02 -10.55 19.37
N ILE A 222 0.82 -10.69 18.07
CA ILE A 222 -0.31 -11.38 17.43
C ILE A 222 0.13 -12.80 17.08
N ARG A 223 0.22 -13.67 18.10
CA ARG A 223 0.78 -15.02 17.95
C ARG A 223 -0.01 -15.94 17.03
N VAL A 224 -1.31 -15.66 16.85
CA VAL A 224 -2.17 -16.43 15.93
C VAL A 224 -1.69 -16.35 14.48
N ALA A 225 -0.98 -15.28 14.11
CA ALA A 225 -0.43 -15.08 12.78
C ALA A 225 0.79 -15.95 12.47
N GLN A 226 1.49 -16.50 13.49
CA GLN A 226 2.77 -17.20 13.32
C GLN A 226 2.70 -18.44 12.41
N LYS A 227 1.53 -19.06 12.26
CA LYS A 227 1.36 -20.22 11.38
C LYS A 227 1.07 -19.85 9.92
N TYR A 228 0.86 -18.57 9.65
CA TYR A 228 0.38 -18.07 8.35
C TYR A 228 1.36 -17.04 7.78
N TYR A 229 1.54 -15.94 8.49
CA TYR A 229 2.36 -14.80 8.07
C TYR A 229 3.40 -14.47 9.14
N GLN A 230 4.24 -15.45 9.47
CA GLN A 230 5.34 -15.26 10.41
C GLN A 230 6.31 -14.20 9.90
N SER A 231 6.83 -13.36 10.81
CA SER A 231 7.85 -12.36 10.51
C SER A 231 9.23 -13.03 10.48
N TYR A 232 9.61 -13.59 9.33
CA TYR A 232 10.87 -14.33 9.19
C TYR A 232 12.06 -13.37 9.08
N SER A 233 11.96 -12.38 8.18
CA SER A 233 12.96 -11.32 7.96
C SER A 233 13.19 -10.45 9.20
N GLY A 234 12.17 -10.30 10.06
CA GLY A 234 12.14 -9.38 11.17
C GLY A 234 11.41 -8.10 10.81
N TYR A 235 11.93 -6.95 11.26
CA TYR A 235 11.27 -5.65 11.04
C TYR A 235 12.22 -4.57 10.49
N ALA A 236 13.51 -4.90 10.32
CA ALA A 236 14.54 -3.92 10.02
C ALA A 236 14.37 -3.36 8.60
N ASP A 237 13.99 -4.23 7.67
CA ASP A 237 13.68 -3.88 6.30
C ASP A 237 12.39 -3.05 6.17
N GLU A 238 11.35 -3.31 6.95
CA GLU A 238 10.12 -2.49 6.95
C GLU A 238 10.38 -1.08 7.48
N LEU A 239 11.27 -0.92 8.47
CA LEU A 239 11.64 0.42 8.94
C LEU A 239 12.35 1.23 7.84
N LEU A 240 13.28 0.61 7.10
CA LEU A 240 13.94 1.25 5.96
C LEU A 240 12.98 1.50 4.80
N TRP A 241 12.14 0.53 4.48
CA TRP A 241 11.11 0.60 3.45
C TRP A 241 10.11 1.72 3.71
N ALA A 242 9.56 1.78 4.92
CA ALA A 242 8.66 2.82 5.36
C ALA A 242 9.35 4.19 5.32
N ALA A 243 10.61 4.31 5.76
CA ALA A 243 11.37 5.56 5.64
C ALA A 243 11.51 6.00 4.16
N GLY A 244 11.76 5.07 3.24
CA GLY A 244 11.81 5.36 1.81
C GLY A 244 10.50 5.92 1.26
N TRP A 245 9.37 5.29 1.59
CA TRP A 245 8.05 5.79 1.19
C TRP A 245 7.68 7.11 1.85
N MET A 246 7.99 7.27 3.13
CA MET A 246 7.77 8.52 3.85
C MET A 246 8.57 9.66 3.24
N TYR A 247 9.83 9.44 2.86
CA TYR A 247 10.61 10.44 2.14
C TYR A 247 10.01 10.76 0.77
N GLN A 248 9.67 9.73 -0.02
CA GLN A 248 9.05 9.92 -1.34
C GLN A 248 7.72 10.70 -1.24
N ALA A 249 6.94 10.47 -0.19
CA ALA A 249 5.67 11.15 0.01
C ALA A 249 5.82 12.57 0.56
N THR A 250 6.73 12.82 1.50
CA THR A 250 6.78 14.10 2.25
C THR A 250 7.90 15.04 1.81
N ASN A 251 8.96 14.51 1.20
CA ASN A 251 10.23 15.19 0.98
C ASN A 251 10.87 15.72 2.29
N GLU A 252 10.50 15.18 3.45
CA GLU A 252 11.07 15.57 4.74
C GLU A 252 12.43 14.90 4.94
N GLN A 253 13.47 15.71 5.18
CA GLN A 253 14.85 15.25 5.31
C GLN A 253 15.06 14.25 6.45
N TYR A 254 14.18 14.25 7.46
CA TYR A 254 14.20 13.27 8.54
C TYR A 254 14.20 11.83 8.02
N TYR A 255 13.33 11.50 7.05
CA TYR A 255 13.21 10.14 6.52
C TYR A 255 14.38 9.76 5.60
N LEU A 256 14.88 10.71 4.80
CA LEU A 256 16.10 10.49 4.01
C LEU A 256 17.31 10.24 4.91
N ASN A 257 17.44 11.02 6.00
CA ASN A 257 18.47 10.80 7.01
C ASN A 257 18.29 9.46 7.73
N TYR A 258 17.05 9.02 7.97
CA TYR A 258 16.80 7.71 8.57
C TYR A 258 17.37 6.59 7.69
N LEU A 259 17.11 6.60 6.37
CA LEU A 259 17.68 5.64 5.42
C LEU A 259 19.22 5.66 5.41
N GLY A 260 19.81 6.87 5.40
CA GLY A 260 21.26 7.05 5.34
C GLY A 260 21.97 6.64 6.63
N ASN A 261 21.42 7.03 7.78
CA ASN A 261 22.04 6.79 9.08
C ASN A 261 21.85 5.36 9.59
N ASN A 262 20.72 4.72 9.24
CA ASN A 262 20.40 3.37 9.73
C ASN A 262 20.65 2.26 8.70
N GLY A 263 21.04 2.60 7.47
CA GLY A 263 21.12 1.61 6.39
C GLY A 263 22.08 0.46 6.64
N ASP A 264 23.18 0.69 7.34
CA ASP A 264 24.11 -0.37 7.73
C ASP A 264 23.58 -1.18 8.92
N ALA A 265 23.19 -0.50 10.00
CA ALA A 265 22.70 -1.11 11.23
C ALA A 265 21.41 -1.94 11.06
N LEU A 266 20.55 -1.53 10.12
CA LEU A 266 19.32 -2.24 9.77
C LEU A 266 19.49 -3.14 8.55
N GLY A 267 20.72 -3.32 8.02
CA GLY A 267 21.02 -4.30 6.98
C GLY A 267 20.69 -3.88 5.54
N GLY A 268 20.09 -2.71 5.31
CA GLY A 268 19.78 -2.16 4.00
C GLY A 268 20.95 -2.07 3.01
N THR A 269 22.15 -1.75 3.51
CA THR A 269 23.38 -1.72 2.70
C THR A 269 24.17 -3.02 2.73
N GLY A 270 23.79 -3.98 3.57
CA GLY A 270 24.50 -5.24 3.77
C GLY A 270 23.89 -6.41 3.00
N TRP A 271 22.58 -6.61 3.14
CA TRP A 271 21.87 -7.78 2.61
C TRP A 271 21.73 -7.73 1.09
N ALA A 272 22.26 -8.76 0.43
CA ALA A 272 22.12 -9.01 -0.99
C ALA A 272 21.02 -10.06 -1.18
N MET A 273 19.83 -9.62 -1.58
CA MET A 273 18.64 -10.48 -1.63
C MET A 273 18.42 -11.06 -3.04
N THR A 274 17.69 -12.16 -3.08
CA THR A 274 17.22 -12.81 -4.32
C THR A 274 15.71 -13.01 -4.33
N GLU A 275 15.02 -12.30 -3.42
CA GLU A 275 13.57 -12.34 -3.25
C GLU A 275 13.06 -10.98 -2.76
N PHE A 276 11.79 -10.70 -3.05
CA PHE A 276 11.05 -9.54 -2.59
C PHE A 276 9.59 -9.95 -2.42
N GLY A 277 8.97 -9.64 -1.29
CA GLY A 277 7.61 -10.10 -0.99
C GLY A 277 7.04 -9.49 0.27
N TRP A 278 5.91 -10.04 0.73
CA TRP A 278 5.19 -9.52 1.88
C TRP A 278 5.95 -9.62 3.20
N ASP A 279 6.96 -10.48 3.31
CA ASP A 279 7.83 -10.62 4.49
C ASP A 279 9.09 -9.76 4.36
N VAL A 280 9.78 -9.78 3.21
CA VAL A 280 11.09 -9.13 3.05
C VAL A 280 11.12 -7.98 2.04
N LYS A 281 11.48 -6.78 2.52
CA LYS A 281 11.38 -5.50 1.80
C LYS A 281 12.72 -4.85 1.47
N TYR A 282 13.84 -5.49 1.82
CA TYR A 282 15.18 -4.94 1.57
C TYR A 282 15.36 -4.46 0.13
N VAL A 283 14.98 -5.27 -0.86
CA VAL A 283 15.12 -4.89 -2.28
C VAL A 283 14.27 -3.67 -2.63
N GLY A 284 13.04 -3.60 -2.12
CA GLY A 284 12.17 -2.42 -2.28
C GLY A 284 12.84 -1.15 -1.73
N ALA A 285 13.36 -1.21 -0.50
CA ALA A 285 14.07 -0.09 0.12
C ALA A 285 15.34 0.30 -0.67
N GLN A 286 16.09 -0.69 -1.15
CA GLN A 286 17.29 -0.51 -1.98
C GLN A 286 16.96 0.15 -3.32
N VAL A 287 15.87 -0.26 -3.97
CA VAL A 287 15.37 0.34 -5.23
C VAL A 287 14.94 1.79 -5.02
N LEU A 288 14.24 2.11 -3.93
CA LEU A 288 13.87 3.50 -3.59
C LEU A 288 15.11 4.35 -3.32
N ALA A 289 16.07 3.86 -2.53
CA ALA A 289 17.32 4.59 -2.28
C ALA A 289 18.14 4.80 -3.58
N ALA A 290 18.21 3.80 -4.45
CA ALA A 290 18.83 3.92 -5.77
C ALA A 290 18.12 4.97 -6.64
N LYS A 291 16.78 5.02 -6.64
CA LYS A 291 16.00 6.07 -7.30
C LYS A 291 16.41 7.46 -6.78
N PHE A 292 16.46 7.65 -5.47
CA PHE A 292 16.83 8.94 -4.87
C PHE A 292 18.26 9.34 -5.23
N LEU A 293 19.18 8.39 -5.29
CA LEU A 293 20.55 8.61 -5.75
C LEU A 293 20.60 9.05 -7.21
N MET A 294 19.91 8.34 -8.11
CA MET A 294 19.86 8.67 -9.54
C MET A 294 19.19 10.04 -9.79
N GLN A 295 18.25 10.44 -8.92
CA GLN A 295 17.63 11.77 -8.94
C GLN A 295 18.51 12.88 -8.35
N GLY A 296 19.72 12.57 -7.86
CA GLY A 296 20.59 13.55 -7.19
C GLY A 296 20.09 14.00 -5.81
N LYS A 297 19.13 13.29 -5.22
CA LYS A 297 18.50 13.63 -3.93
C LYS A 297 19.24 13.08 -2.71
N ALA A 298 20.21 12.18 -2.89
CA ALA A 298 20.90 11.53 -1.78
C ALA A 298 21.74 12.49 -0.91
N GLY A 299 22.18 13.64 -1.45
CA GLY A 299 22.93 14.65 -0.70
C GLY A 299 24.17 14.07 -0.01
N THR A 300 24.33 14.33 1.29
CA THR A 300 25.44 13.80 2.11
C THR A 300 25.43 12.28 2.24
N HIS A 301 24.30 11.63 1.97
CA HIS A 301 24.16 10.16 2.04
C HIS A 301 24.53 9.45 0.74
N THR A 302 25.04 10.17 -0.27
CA THR A 302 25.47 9.61 -1.56
C THR A 302 26.33 8.34 -1.41
N PRO A 303 27.35 8.26 -0.52
CA PRO A 303 28.14 7.03 -0.36
C PRO A 303 27.32 5.84 0.16
N VAL A 304 26.42 6.06 1.11
CA VAL A 304 25.54 5.02 1.68
C VAL A 304 24.53 4.56 0.62
N PHE A 305 23.96 5.50 -0.12
CA PHE A 305 22.98 5.21 -1.16
C PHE A 305 23.61 4.49 -2.36
N GLY A 306 24.89 4.72 -2.63
CA GLY A 306 25.67 3.92 -3.56
C GLY A 306 25.73 2.44 -3.16
N LYS A 307 25.83 2.14 -1.86
CA LYS A 307 25.77 0.76 -1.36
C LYS A 307 24.38 0.16 -1.50
N TYR A 308 23.31 0.92 -1.21
CA TYR A 308 21.94 0.48 -1.50
C TYR A 308 21.75 0.17 -2.98
N GLN A 309 22.25 1.04 -3.87
CA GLN A 309 22.19 0.83 -5.32
C GLN A 309 22.89 -0.48 -5.70
N GLN A 310 24.09 -0.76 -5.18
CA GLN A 310 24.78 -2.03 -5.43
C GLN A 310 23.94 -3.26 -5.06
N LYS A 311 23.15 -3.19 -3.98
CA LYS A 311 22.28 -4.29 -3.55
C LYS A 311 21.01 -4.41 -4.42
N ALA A 312 20.42 -3.30 -4.83
CA ALA A 312 19.35 -3.30 -5.82
C ALA A 312 19.84 -3.92 -7.15
N GLU A 313 21.01 -3.50 -7.63
CA GLU A 313 21.62 -3.99 -8.86
C GLU A 313 21.99 -5.48 -8.78
N TYR A 314 22.47 -5.93 -7.61
CA TYR A 314 22.67 -7.36 -7.35
C TYR A 314 21.38 -8.17 -7.57
N PHE A 315 20.25 -7.70 -7.03
CA PHE A 315 18.97 -8.37 -7.21
C PHE A 315 18.57 -8.42 -8.70
N MET A 316 18.64 -7.29 -9.41
CA MET A 316 18.30 -7.23 -10.84
C MET A 316 19.16 -8.20 -11.66
N CYS A 317 20.48 -8.19 -11.43
CA CYS A 317 21.41 -9.11 -12.07
C CYS A 317 21.07 -10.58 -11.78
N SER A 318 20.72 -10.89 -10.53
CA SER A 318 20.40 -12.24 -10.09
C SER A 318 19.11 -12.77 -10.74
N CYS A 319 18.10 -11.92 -10.94
CA CYS A 319 16.87 -12.28 -11.64
C CYS A 319 17.13 -12.57 -13.13
N ILE A 320 17.91 -11.72 -13.81
CA ILE A 320 18.17 -11.90 -15.25
C ILE A 320 19.24 -12.96 -15.56
N GLY A 321 19.83 -13.59 -14.55
CA GLY A 321 20.78 -14.69 -14.74
C GLY A 321 22.23 -14.24 -14.95
N LYS A 322 22.53 -12.97 -14.67
CA LYS A 322 23.87 -12.36 -14.80
C LYS A 322 24.52 -12.05 -13.45
N GLY A 323 23.89 -12.41 -12.34
CA GLY A 323 24.42 -12.22 -10.98
C GLY A 323 25.48 -13.25 -10.62
N SER A 324 26.15 -13.03 -9.49
CA SER A 324 27.07 -14.03 -8.90
C SER A 324 26.33 -15.19 -8.24
N ARG A 325 25.07 -14.98 -7.84
CA ARG A 325 24.14 -16.01 -7.41
C ARG A 325 22.78 -15.70 -8.02
N ASN A 326 22.39 -16.48 -9.01
CA ASN A 326 21.14 -16.26 -9.74
C ASN A 326 19.94 -16.88 -9.02
N VAL A 327 18.76 -16.29 -9.23
CA VAL A 327 17.49 -16.90 -8.87
C VAL A 327 17.31 -18.16 -9.72
N GLN A 328 16.81 -19.25 -9.12
CA GLN A 328 16.54 -20.47 -9.89
C GLN A 328 15.45 -20.21 -10.93
N ARG A 329 15.47 -21.01 -12.00
CA ARG A 329 14.43 -20.99 -13.02
C ARG A 329 13.91 -22.39 -13.26
N THR A 330 12.62 -22.48 -13.58
CA THR A 330 12.05 -23.70 -14.14
C THR A 330 12.63 -23.94 -15.54
N PRO A 331 12.53 -25.16 -16.09
CA PRO A 331 12.87 -25.44 -17.49
C PRO A 331 12.19 -24.50 -18.50
N GLY A 332 10.95 -24.08 -18.23
CA GLY A 332 10.18 -23.11 -19.02
C GLY A 332 10.60 -21.64 -18.83
N GLY A 333 11.56 -21.36 -17.95
CA GLY A 333 12.16 -20.02 -17.78
C GLY A 333 11.48 -19.12 -16.74
N LEU A 334 10.53 -19.64 -15.96
CA LEU A 334 9.91 -18.92 -14.84
C LEU A 334 10.88 -18.80 -13.67
N LEU A 335 10.97 -17.63 -13.04
CA LEU A 335 11.66 -17.47 -11.77
C LEU A 335 11.05 -18.40 -10.71
N PHE A 336 11.88 -19.19 -10.04
CA PHE A 336 11.45 -20.14 -9.03
C PHE A 336 12.17 -19.91 -7.71
N ARG A 337 11.41 -19.63 -6.66
CA ARG A 337 11.91 -19.34 -5.32
C ARG A 337 11.53 -20.40 -4.29
N GLN A 338 10.28 -20.84 -4.33
CA GLN A 338 9.73 -21.83 -3.40
C GLN A 338 8.51 -22.53 -4.00
N ARG A 339 8.06 -23.62 -3.36
CA ARG A 339 6.92 -24.42 -3.84
C ARG A 339 5.58 -23.74 -3.66
N TRP A 340 5.30 -23.26 -2.44
CA TRP A 340 4.02 -22.62 -2.13
C TRP A 340 3.99 -21.18 -2.64
N ASN A 341 3.03 -20.89 -3.50
CA ASN A 341 2.70 -19.55 -3.96
C ASN A 341 3.91 -18.83 -4.58
N ASN A 342 4.59 -19.52 -5.49
CA ASN A 342 5.80 -19.02 -6.15
C ASN A 342 5.53 -17.73 -6.95
N LEU A 343 4.34 -17.61 -7.57
CA LEU A 343 4.02 -16.46 -8.42
C LEU A 343 4.05 -15.12 -7.68
N GLN A 344 3.96 -15.07 -6.35
CA GLN A 344 4.19 -13.84 -5.58
C GLN A 344 5.58 -13.24 -5.86
N PHE A 345 6.61 -14.09 -5.94
CA PHE A 345 7.99 -13.65 -6.16
C PHE A 345 8.23 -13.31 -7.62
N VAL A 346 7.54 -14.00 -8.53
CA VAL A 346 7.59 -13.72 -9.96
C VAL A 346 7.02 -12.34 -10.25
N THR A 347 5.81 -12.03 -9.75
CA THR A 347 5.15 -10.76 -10.03
C THR A 347 5.87 -9.59 -9.35
N SER A 348 6.30 -9.75 -8.10
CA SER A 348 7.04 -8.72 -7.37
C SER A 348 8.41 -8.43 -7.98
N SER A 349 9.17 -9.47 -8.37
CA SER A 349 10.49 -9.32 -9.00
C SER A 349 10.37 -8.69 -10.39
N SER A 350 9.39 -9.13 -11.19
CA SER A 350 9.15 -8.57 -12.51
C SER A 350 8.78 -7.09 -12.44
N PHE A 351 7.99 -6.70 -11.44
CA PHE A 351 7.63 -5.30 -11.21
C PHE A 351 8.87 -4.47 -10.91
N LEU A 352 9.73 -4.93 -9.99
CA LEU A 352 10.97 -4.24 -9.67
C LEU A 352 11.91 -4.14 -10.87
N LEU A 353 12.05 -5.19 -11.68
CA LEU A 353 12.84 -5.18 -12.92
C LEU A 353 12.34 -4.11 -13.90
N SER A 354 11.03 -4.00 -14.07
CA SER A 354 10.40 -3.01 -14.97
C SER A 354 10.63 -1.59 -14.47
N VAL A 355 10.38 -1.34 -13.19
CA VAL A 355 10.59 -0.03 -12.55
C VAL A 355 12.07 0.37 -12.58
N TYR A 356 12.98 -0.58 -12.36
CA TYR A 356 14.42 -0.30 -12.36
C TYR A 356 14.97 -0.08 -13.76
N SER A 357 14.48 -0.82 -14.77
CA SER A 357 14.74 -0.54 -16.19
C SER A 357 14.39 0.92 -16.52
N ASP A 358 13.21 1.34 -16.09
CA ASP A 358 12.67 2.67 -16.31
C ASP A 358 13.52 3.77 -15.62
N TYR A 359 14.04 3.50 -14.40
CA TYR A 359 15.00 4.38 -13.72
C TYR A 359 16.35 4.46 -14.43
N LEU A 360 16.91 3.33 -14.87
CA LEU A 360 18.18 3.29 -15.60
C LEU A 360 18.07 4.03 -16.93
N THR A 361 16.96 3.83 -17.66
CA THR A 361 16.67 4.54 -18.91
C THR A 361 16.66 6.05 -18.68
N SER A 362 15.91 6.52 -17.68
CA SER A 362 15.85 7.94 -17.32
C SER A 362 17.19 8.52 -16.90
N ALA A 363 18.05 7.72 -16.28
CA ALA A 363 19.39 8.12 -15.84
C ALA A 363 20.46 7.99 -16.95
N GLY A 364 20.12 7.45 -18.14
CA GLY A 364 21.09 7.15 -19.19
C GLY A 364 22.12 6.10 -18.78
N LYS A 365 21.75 5.16 -17.91
CA LYS A 365 22.64 4.14 -17.34
C LYS A 365 22.30 2.73 -17.84
N SER A 366 23.27 1.83 -17.69
CA SER A 366 23.11 0.38 -17.85
C SER A 366 23.59 -0.33 -16.59
N LEU A 367 23.17 -1.58 -16.43
CA LEU A 367 23.48 -2.41 -15.27
C LEU A 367 24.80 -3.16 -15.50
N ASN A 368 25.72 -3.14 -14.53
CA ASN A 368 26.97 -3.89 -14.60
C ASN A 368 26.88 -5.14 -13.71
N CYS A 369 26.66 -6.30 -14.32
CA CYS A 369 26.56 -7.56 -13.62
C CYS A 369 27.85 -8.38 -13.69
N ALA A 370 27.98 -9.39 -12.83
CA ALA A 370 29.11 -10.33 -12.86
C ALA A 370 29.20 -11.09 -14.19
N GLY A 371 28.05 -11.43 -14.79
CA GLY A 371 27.94 -12.06 -16.10
C GLY A 371 27.93 -11.09 -17.29
N GLY A 372 28.34 -9.83 -17.10
CA GLY A 372 28.42 -8.81 -18.14
C GLY A 372 27.36 -7.70 -18.01
N THR A 373 27.47 -6.67 -18.86
CA THR A 373 26.53 -5.54 -18.87
C THR A 373 25.13 -5.99 -19.31
N ALA A 374 24.11 -5.39 -18.71
CA ALA A 374 22.70 -5.55 -19.10
C ALA A 374 22.08 -4.18 -19.38
N SER A 375 21.37 -4.08 -20.51
CA SER A 375 20.67 -2.85 -20.88
C SER A 375 19.33 -2.73 -20.13
N PRO A 376 18.77 -1.53 -19.98
CA PRO A 376 17.41 -1.38 -19.45
C PRO A 376 16.37 -2.23 -20.19
N ALA A 377 16.45 -2.28 -21.52
CA ALA A 377 15.57 -3.10 -22.35
C ALA A 377 15.67 -4.59 -22.02
N GLU A 378 16.84 -5.09 -21.62
CA GLU A 378 17.02 -6.49 -21.21
C GLU A 378 16.24 -6.79 -19.92
N LEU A 379 16.26 -5.89 -18.94
CA LEU A 379 15.49 -6.02 -17.70
C LEU A 379 13.98 -6.03 -18.00
N LEU A 380 13.50 -5.10 -18.83
CA LEU A 380 12.08 -5.02 -19.20
C LEU A 380 11.64 -6.25 -20.02
N ASN A 381 12.46 -6.73 -20.95
CA ASN A 381 12.16 -7.92 -21.74
C ASN A 381 12.10 -9.18 -20.86
N PHE A 382 12.97 -9.28 -19.86
CA PHE A 382 12.89 -10.39 -18.91
C PHE A 382 11.65 -10.28 -18.02
N ALA A 383 11.29 -9.09 -17.54
CA ALA A 383 10.02 -8.90 -16.81
C ALA A 383 8.80 -9.26 -17.68
N LYS A 384 8.82 -8.88 -18.96
CA LYS A 384 7.78 -9.26 -19.94
C LYS A 384 7.68 -10.77 -20.09
N SER A 385 8.81 -11.50 -20.21
CA SER A 385 8.76 -12.96 -20.36
C SER A 385 8.14 -13.66 -19.15
N GLN A 386 8.31 -13.12 -17.95
CA GLN A 386 7.64 -13.64 -16.76
C GLN A 386 6.12 -13.41 -16.79
N VAL A 387 5.68 -12.23 -17.26
CA VAL A 387 4.25 -11.95 -17.43
C VAL A 387 3.65 -12.82 -18.53
N ASP A 388 4.34 -12.97 -19.67
CA ASP A 388 3.91 -13.84 -20.76
C ASP A 388 3.79 -15.29 -20.30
N TYR A 389 4.74 -15.79 -19.51
CA TYR A 389 4.66 -17.11 -18.89
C TYR A 389 3.40 -17.23 -18.03
N ILE A 390 3.09 -16.23 -17.18
CA ILE A 390 1.87 -16.22 -16.36
C ILE A 390 0.61 -16.25 -17.23
N LEU A 391 0.62 -15.59 -18.40
CA LEU A 391 -0.53 -15.47 -19.29
C LEU A 391 -0.67 -16.62 -20.30
N GLY A 392 0.29 -17.53 -20.37
CA GLY A 392 0.17 -18.79 -21.12
C GLY A 392 1.40 -19.21 -21.92
N ASP A 393 2.44 -18.37 -22.04
CA ASP A 393 3.68 -18.71 -22.77
C ASP A 393 4.60 -19.58 -21.91
N ASN A 394 4.09 -20.76 -21.56
CA ASN A 394 4.77 -21.76 -20.75
C ASN A 394 4.61 -23.15 -21.38
N PRO A 395 5.41 -24.15 -20.95
CA PRO A 395 5.38 -25.50 -21.52
C PRO A 395 4.00 -26.19 -21.50
N ARG A 396 3.07 -25.70 -20.67
CA ARG A 396 1.71 -26.24 -20.55
C ARG A 396 0.66 -25.46 -21.35
N ALA A 397 1.03 -24.37 -22.02
CA ALA A 397 0.09 -23.45 -22.66
C ALA A 397 -1.11 -23.10 -21.77
N THR A 398 -0.85 -22.87 -20.47
CA THR A 398 -1.88 -22.64 -19.45
C THR A 398 -1.69 -21.27 -18.83
N SER A 399 -2.67 -20.38 -18.92
CA SER A 399 -2.67 -19.13 -18.16
C SER A 399 -2.81 -19.43 -16.67
N TYR A 400 -1.94 -18.89 -15.84
CA TYR A 400 -2.07 -18.89 -14.38
C TYR A 400 -2.89 -17.70 -13.87
N MET A 401 -3.44 -16.87 -14.77
CA MET A 401 -4.49 -15.91 -14.48
C MET A 401 -5.87 -16.52 -14.78
N VAL A 402 -6.70 -16.67 -13.75
CA VAL A 402 -8.04 -17.25 -13.87
C VAL A 402 -8.91 -16.39 -14.81
N GLY A 403 -9.52 -17.03 -15.81
CA GLY A 403 -10.39 -16.36 -16.79
C GLY A 403 -9.64 -15.56 -17.85
N TYR A 404 -8.34 -15.75 -18.04
CA TYR A 404 -7.54 -15.21 -19.15
C TYR A 404 -7.11 -16.33 -20.10
N GLY A 405 -7.16 -16.09 -21.41
CA GLY A 405 -6.89 -17.10 -22.42
C GLY A 405 -7.95 -18.21 -22.47
N SER A 406 -7.65 -19.27 -23.25
CA SER A 406 -8.56 -20.42 -23.43
C SER A 406 -8.34 -21.56 -22.43
N ASN A 407 -7.20 -21.56 -21.73
CA ASN A 407 -6.82 -22.60 -20.78
C ASN A 407 -6.28 -21.95 -19.51
N TYR A 408 -6.96 -22.15 -18.38
CA TYR A 408 -6.64 -21.56 -17.08
C TYR A 408 -7.22 -22.41 -15.94
N PRO A 409 -6.73 -22.27 -14.68
CA PRO A 409 -7.23 -23.00 -13.52
C PRO A 409 -8.73 -22.82 -13.29
N GLN A 410 -9.44 -23.91 -13.05
CA GLN A 410 -10.88 -23.95 -12.82
C GLN A 410 -11.27 -24.45 -11.43
N GLN A 411 -10.34 -25.06 -10.67
CA GLN A 411 -10.55 -25.56 -9.32
C GLN A 411 -9.66 -24.80 -8.34
N VAL A 412 -9.95 -23.51 -8.16
CA VAL A 412 -9.12 -22.59 -7.39
C VAL A 412 -9.35 -22.84 -5.89
N HIS A 413 -8.30 -22.89 -5.08
CA HIS A 413 -8.40 -22.96 -3.62
C HIS A 413 -8.95 -21.64 -3.07
N HIS A 414 -10.26 -21.41 -3.21
CA HIS A 414 -10.90 -20.18 -2.79
C HIS A 414 -12.38 -20.39 -2.46
N ARG A 415 -12.76 -20.06 -1.23
CA ARG A 415 -14.09 -20.41 -0.66
C ARG A 415 -15.23 -19.77 -1.42
N ALA A 416 -15.15 -18.46 -1.66
CA ALA A 416 -16.24 -17.72 -2.28
C ALA A 416 -16.42 -18.05 -3.77
N SER A 417 -15.38 -18.54 -4.47
CA SER A 417 -15.51 -18.97 -5.87
C SER A 417 -16.03 -20.40 -5.99
N SER A 418 -15.53 -21.29 -5.13
CA SER A 418 -15.88 -22.72 -5.13
C SER A 418 -17.30 -23.04 -4.64
N ILE A 419 -17.94 -22.14 -3.89
CA ILE A 419 -19.30 -22.32 -3.39
C ILE A 419 -20.29 -21.47 -4.21
N VAL A 420 -21.44 -22.05 -4.59
CA VAL A 420 -22.48 -21.30 -5.34
C VAL A 420 -22.82 -19.97 -4.67
N SER A 421 -22.89 -18.89 -5.44
CA SER A 421 -23.19 -17.55 -4.93
C SER A 421 -24.46 -17.54 -4.05
N ILE A 422 -24.41 -16.80 -2.94
CA ILE A 422 -25.58 -16.56 -2.09
C ILE A 422 -26.74 -15.91 -2.84
N LYS A 423 -26.46 -15.18 -3.94
CA LYS A 423 -27.49 -14.58 -4.80
C LYS A 423 -28.20 -15.58 -5.70
N VAL A 424 -27.57 -16.72 -5.96
CA VAL A 424 -28.14 -17.82 -6.75
C VAL A 424 -28.85 -18.81 -5.83
N ASN A 425 -28.21 -19.20 -4.71
CA ASN A 425 -28.82 -20.04 -3.70
C ASN A 425 -28.53 -19.48 -2.29
N PRO A 426 -29.52 -18.88 -1.62
CA PRO A 426 -29.34 -18.27 -0.30
C PRO A 426 -29.34 -19.29 0.85
N SER A 427 -29.50 -20.59 0.56
CA SER A 427 -29.48 -21.63 1.60
C SER A 427 -28.12 -21.63 2.30
N PHE A 428 -28.13 -21.59 3.63
CA PHE A 428 -26.94 -21.51 4.47
C PHE A 428 -25.96 -22.67 4.20
N VAL A 429 -24.68 -22.35 4.02
CA VAL A 429 -23.61 -23.34 3.92
C VAL A 429 -22.88 -23.43 5.27
N SER A 430 -23.09 -24.53 5.98
CA SER A 430 -22.47 -24.76 7.29
C SER A 430 -20.97 -25.04 7.18
N CYS A 431 -20.24 -24.75 8.27
CA CYS A 431 -18.78 -24.89 8.38
C CYS A 431 -18.20 -26.15 7.74
N ARG A 432 -18.66 -27.33 8.16
CA ARG A 432 -18.18 -28.62 7.62
C ARG A 432 -19.01 -29.10 6.43
N GLY A 433 -20.22 -28.59 6.27
CA GLY A 433 -21.06 -28.90 5.10
C GLY A 433 -20.42 -28.44 3.79
N GLY A 434 -19.72 -27.30 3.80
CA GLY A 434 -19.01 -26.85 2.61
C GLY A 434 -17.77 -27.67 2.26
N TYR A 435 -17.09 -28.27 3.24
CA TYR A 435 -16.05 -29.27 2.97
C TYR A 435 -16.63 -30.51 2.30
N ALA A 436 -17.77 -31.01 2.81
CA ALA A 436 -18.43 -32.20 2.29
C ALA A 436 -19.00 -32.01 0.87
N THR A 437 -19.45 -30.79 0.53
CA THR A 437 -20.22 -30.52 -0.69
C THR A 437 -19.43 -29.79 -1.78
N TRP A 438 -18.60 -28.81 -1.40
CA TRP A 438 -18.01 -27.85 -2.34
C TRP A 438 -16.49 -28.02 -2.47
N PHE A 439 -15.77 -28.16 -1.35
CA PHE A 439 -14.32 -28.28 -1.37
C PHE A 439 -13.83 -29.49 -2.18
N SER A 440 -14.43 -30.67 -1.96
CA SER A 440 -14.04 -31.93 -2.60
C SER A 440 -14.57 -32.10 -4.03
N ARG A 441 -15.43 -31.19 -4.50
CA ARG A 441 -16.12 -31.32 -5.78
C ARG A 441 -15.14 -31.16 -6.94
N LYS A 442 -15.00 -32.18 -7.80
CA LYS A 442 -14.08 -32.17 -8.95
C LYS A 442 -14.54 -31.32 -10.15
N ALA A 443 -15.67 -30.64 -10.05
CA ALA A 443 -16.13 -29.71 -11.06
C ALA A 443 -15.49 -28.34 -10.88
N SER A 444 -15.47 -27.56 -11.95
CA SER A 444 -15.08 -26.15 -11.96
C SER A 444 -15.82 -25.34 -10.90
N ASP A 445 -15.15 -24.34 -10.36
CA ASP A 445 -15.73 -23.41 -9.40
C ASP A 445 -16.96 -22.71 -9.99
N PRO A 446 -18.11 -22.68 -9.29
CA PRO A 446 -19.36 -22.11 -9.80
C PRO A 446 -19.28 -20.59 -10.04
N ASN A 447 -18.36 -19.88 -9.38
CA ASN A 447 -18.12 -18.47 -9.65
C ASN A 447 -16.70 -18.27 -10.20
N LEU A 448 -16.58 -17.80 -11.44
CA LEU A 448 -15.29 -17.52 -12.06
C LEU A 448 -14.57 -16.38 -11.32
N LEU A 449 -13.45 -16.71 -10.67
CA LEU A 449 -12.59 -15.77 -9.93
C LEU A 449 -11.69 -14.97 -10.88
N THR A 450 -12.33 -14.18 -11.74
CA THR A 450 -11.68 -13.49 -12.86
C THR A 450 -10.48 -12.66 -12.40
N GLY A 451 -9.32 -12.91 -13.01
CA GLY A 451 -8.09 -12.16 -12.81
C GLY A 451 -7.19 -12.65 -11.68
N ALA A 452 -7.63 -13.60 -10.86
CA ALA A 452 -6.80 -14.14 -9.79
C ALA A 452 -5.53 -14.79 -10.34
N ILE A 453 -4.37 -14.48 -9.74
CA ILE A 453 -3.11 -15.19 -9.97
C ILE A 453 -2.95 -16.24 -8.90
N VAL A 454 -3.05 -17.51 -9.31
CA VAL A 454 -2.84 -18.66 -8.42
C VAL A 454 -1.37 -18.79 -8.00
N GLY A 455 -1.05 -19.75 -7.13
CA GLY A 455 0.32 -19.99 -6.68
C GLY A 455 1.31 -20.38 -7.79
N GLY A 456 0.81 -21.03 -8.85
CA GLY A 456 1.54 -21.36 -10.07
C GLY A 456 2.19 -22.75 -10.06
N PRO A 457 3.04 -23.05 -11.06
CA PRO A 457 3.62 -24.38 -11.22
C PRO A 457 4.74 -24.67 -10.20
N ASP A 458 5.10 -25.95 -10.12
CA ASP A 458 6.30 -26.39 -9.39
C ASP A 458 7.60 -26.05 -10.14
N ALA A 459 8.74 -26.49 -9.58
CA ALA A 459 10.07 -26.23 -10.11
C ALA A 459 10.33 -26.79 -11.52
N TYR A 460 9.43 -27.65 -12.03
CA TYR A 460 9.55 -28.36 -13.30
C TYR A 460 8.42 -28.01 -14.26
N ASP A 461 7.78 -26.85 -14.07
CA ASP A 461 6.65 -26.37 -14.86
C ASP A 461 5.38 -27.25 -14.75
N ASN A 462 5.28 -28.16 -13.76
CA ASN A 462 4.07 -28.95 -13.56
C ASN A 462 3.05 -28.20 -12.72
N PHE A 463 1.79 -28.35 -13.08
CA PHE A 463 0.66 -27.76 -12.37
C PHE A 463 -0.52 -28.72 -12.33
N ALA A 464 -1.08 -28.92 -11.13
CA ALA A 464 -2.31 -29.68 -10.92
C ALA A 464 -3.44 -28.74 -10.49
N ASP A 465 -4.45 -28.60 -11.37
CA ASP A 465 -5.65 -27.79 -11.13
C ASP A 465 -6.61 -28.52 -10.18
N GLU A 466 -6.22 -28.57 -8.91
CA GLU A 466 -6.93 -29.26 -7.83
C GLU A 466 -7.14 -28.30 -6.66
N ARG A 467 -8.39 -28.19 -6.20
CA ARG A 467 -8.77 -27.24 -5.15
C ARG A 467 -8.07 -27.49 -3.81
N ASP A 468 -7.70 -28.74 -3.54
CA ASP A 468 -6.94 -29.15 -2.36
C ASP A 468 -5.42 -28.94 -2.50
N ASN A 469 -4.93 -28.65 -3.71
CA ASN A 469 -3.54 -28.27 -3.97
C ASN A 469 -3.30 -26.77 -3.75
N TYR A 470 -3.52 -26.31 -2.52
CA TYR A 470 -3.42 -24.89 -2.14
C TYR A 470 -2.04 -24.27 -2.44
N GLU A 471 -0.96 -25.05 -2.45
CA GLU A 471 0.37 -24.54 -2.81
C GLU A 471 0.40 -23.92 -4.21
N GLN A 472 -0.35 -24.49 -5.15
CA GLN A 472 -0.38 -24.09 -6.56
C GLN A 472 -1.66 -23.35 -6.94
N THR A 473 -2.81 -23.71 -6.38
CA THR A 473 -4.13 -23.20 -6.82
C THR A 473 -4.67 -22.05 -5.96
N GLU A 474 -4.04 -21.71 -4.84
CA GLU A 474 -4.48 -20.59 -4.00
C GLU A 474 -3.96 -19.25 -4.55
N PRO A 475 -4.85 -18.28 -4.83
CA PRO A 475 -4.45 -16.92 -5.13
C PRO A 475 -4.36 -16.11 -3.84
N ALA A 476 -3.45 -15.13 -3.81
CA ALA A 476 -3.36 -14.16 -2.72
C ALA A 476 -3.38 -12.73 -3.26
N THR A 477 -3.88 -11.79 -2.47
CA THR A 477 -3.96 -10.36 -2.82
C THR A 477 -2.62 -9.78 -3.30
N TYR A 478 -1.51 -10.15 -2.65
CA TYR A 478 -0.17 -9.68 -2.99
C TYR A 478 0.43 -10.32 -4.25
N ASN A 479 -0.13 -11.41 -4.78
CA ASN A 479 0.27 -11.94 -6.09
C ASN A 479 -0.10 -10.96 -7.21
N ASN A 480 -1.31 -10.41 -7.11
CA ASN A 480 -1.92 -9.54 -8.11
C ASN A 480 -1.46 -8.08 -8.03
N ALA A 481 -1.11 -7.59 -6.84
CA ALA A 481 -0.84 -6.16 -6.63
C ALA A 481 0.31 -5.60 -7.49
N PRO A 482 1.48 -6.27 -7.63
CA PRO A 482 2.54 -5.81 -8.51
C PRO A 482 2.18 -5.85 -9.99
N LEU A 483 1.27 -6.75 -10.39
CA LEU A 483 0.87 -6.89 -11.79
C LEU A 483 0.08 -5.72 -12.33
N LEU A 484 -0.59 -4.93 -11.48
CA LEU A 484 -1.32 -3.75 -11.94
C LEU A 484 -0.38 -2.82 -12.72
N GLY A 485 0.79 -2.52 -12.13
CA GLY A 485 1.78 -1.65 -12.75
C GLY A 485 2.44 -2.29 -13.97
N LEU A 486 2.82 -3.56 -13.86
CA LEU A 486 3.43 -4.32 -14.95
C LEU A 486 2.55 -4.36 -16.21
N LEU A 487 1.29 -4.75 -16.05
CA LEU A 487 0.36 -4.90 -17.16
C LEU A 487 0.07 -3.53 -17.80
N ALA A 488 -0.08 -2.47 -16.99
CA ALA A 488 -0.22 -1.11 -17.51
C ALA A 488 1.03 -0.69 -18.31
N ARG A 489 2.23 -0.98 -17.79
CA ARG A 489 3.51 -0.65 -18.43
C ARG A 489 3.72 -1.39 -19.74
N LEU A 490 3.36 -2.67 -19.81
CA LEU A 490 3.46 -3.49 -21.02
C LEU A 490 2.39 -3.13 -22.06
N HIS A 491 1.16 -2.85 -21.62
CA HIS A 491 0.06 -2.42 -22.49
C HIS A 491 0.38 -1.12 -23.24
N ALA A 492 1.01 -0.15 -22.57
CA ALA A 492 1.36 1.13 -23.18
C ALA A 492 2.50 1.06 -24.21
N GLY A 493 3.21 -0.07 -24.30
CA GLY A 493 4.32 -0.28 -25.23
C GLY A 493 5.52 0.64 -25.02
N HIS A 494 6.42 0.70 -26.01
CA HIS A 494 7.64 1.53 -25.95
C HIS A 494 7.36 3.05 -26.02
N ASN A 495 6.28 3.46 -26.69
CA ASN A 495 5.95 4.87 -26.93
C ASN A 495 5.20 5.53 -25.75
N GLY A 496 4.71 4.75 -24.79
CA GLY A 496 3.96 5.24 -23.63
C GLY A 496 4.81 5.65 -22.43
N TYR A 497 6.14 5.57 -22.52
CA TYR A 497 7.04 5.92 -21.42
C TYR A 497 7.60 7.34 -21.58
N ASN A 498 6.90 8.34 -21.02
CA ASN A 498 7.38 9.73 -20.92
C ASN A 498 7.51 10.21 -19.46
N GLN A 499 7.48 9.30 -18.48
CA GLN A 499 7.84 9.67 -17.10
C GLN A 499 9.36 9.61 -16.93
N LEU A 500 10.03 10.69 -17.33
CA LEU A 500 11.33 11.04 -16.75
C LEU A 500 11.19 10.94 -15.23
N LEU A 501 12.10 10.18 -14.56
CA LEU A 501 12.24 10.09 -13.09
C LEU A 501 11.51 11.26 -12.43
N PRO A 502 10.33 11.08 -11.81
CA PRO A 502 9.42 12.18 -11.53
C PRO A 502 10.20 13.29 -10.85
N VAL A 503 10.46 14.36 -11.62
CA VAL A 503 11.00 15.61 -11.07
C VAL A 503 10.06 15.91 -9.94
N ALA A 504 10.61 16.05 -8.73
CA ALA A 504 9.83 16.42 -7.57
C ALA A 504 8.93 17.57 -8.02
N LEU A 505 7.62 17.33 -8.08
CA LEU A 505 6.69 18.36 -8.48
C LEU A 505 6.93 19.50 -7.50
N PRO A 506 7.32 20.69 -7.97
CA PRO A 506 7.69 21.76 -7.07
C PRO A 506 6.51 22.02 -6.15
N VAL A 507 6.74 21.90 -4.84
CA VAL A 507 5.88 22.55 -3.87
C VAL A 507 5.92 24.02 -4.26
N SER A 508 4.76 24.56 -4.66
CA SER A 508 4.63 25.97 -4.99
C SER A 508 5.22 26.80 -3.84
N LYS A 509 6.38 27.43 -4.09
CA LYS A 509 6.91 28.45 -3.19
C LYS A 509 5.85 29.55 -3.12
N PRO A 510 5.52 30.09 -1.93
CA PRO A 510 4.64 31.24 -1.86
C PRO A 510 5.31 32.40 -2.59
N VAL A 511 4.68 32.84 -3.69
CA VAL A 511 5.06 34.06 -4.39
C VAL A 511 4.78 35.20 -3.41
N VAL A 512 5.84 35.75 -2.83
CA VAL A 512 5.77 37.01 -2.09
C VAL A 512 5.63 38.12 -3.14
N SER A 513 4.40 38.45 -3.51
CA SER A 513 4.11 39.70 -4.18
C SER A 513 4.24 40.81 -3.15
N GLN A 514 5.29 41.63 -3.24
CA GLN A 514 5.40 42.87 -2.49
C GLN A 514 4.20 43.78 -2.86
N PRO A 515 3.40 44.25 -1.89
CA PRO A 515 2.35 45.22 -2.18
C PRO A 515 2.95 46.62 -2.33
N THR A 516 2.67 47.25 -3.46
CA THR A 516 2.86 48.69 -3.71
C THR A 516 1.99 49.51 -2.75
N PRO A 517 2.43 50.68 -2.23
CA PRO A 517 1.67 51.43 -1.24
C PRO A 517 0.48 52.16 -1.87
N ALA A 518 -0.72 51.96 -1.32
CA ALA A 518 -1.92 52.73 -1.69
C ALA A 518 -2.14 53.94 -0.74
N PRO A 519 -2.77 55.04 -1.21
CA PRO A 519 -2.77 56.34 -0.55
C PRO A 519 -3.82 56.47 0.56
N ARG A 520 -3.55 57.34 1.55
CA ARG A 520 -4.46 57.70 2.65
C ARG A 520 -5.67 58.52 2.17
N PRO A 521 -6.86 58.28 2.76
CA PRO A 521 -7.89 59.32 2.88
C PRO A 521 -8.18 59.75 4.33
N LYS A 522 -8.72 60.98 4.41
CA LYS A 522 -8.85 61.90 5.55
C LYS A 522 -9.99 61.57 6.55
N VAL A 523 -9.78 62.03 7.79
CA VAL A 523 -10.74 62.17 8.92
C VAL A 523 -11.59 63.43 8.69
N THR A 524 -12.92 63.50 8.95
CA THR A 524 -13.69 63.86 10.19
C THR A 524 -15.20 64.01 9.80
N PRO A 525 -16.19 64.35 10.68
CA PRO A 525 -16.39 64.18 12.13
C PRO A 525 -17.82 63.65 12.54
N VAL A 526 -18.00 63.39 13.84
CA VAL A 526 -19.21 62.86 14.55
C VAL A 526 -20.21 63.97 14.96
N PRO A 527 -21.50 63.65 15.19
CA PRO A 527 -22.26 64.26 16.31
C PRO A 527 -22.97 63.28 17.30
N LYS A 528 -23.19 63.80 18.53
CA LYS A 528 -23.72 63.24 19.81
C LYS A 528 -25.26 62.95 19.76
N ARG A 529 -26.00 62.30 20.70
CA ARG A 529 -25.93 62.04 22.17
C ARG A 529 -27.06 61.06 22.66
N ARG A 530 -26.89 60.51 23.88
CA ARG A 530 -27.86 59.89 24.87
C ARG A 530 -28.39 58.47 24.55
N SER A 531 -28.52 57.51 25.48
CA SER A 531 -28.51 57.45 26.95
C SER A 531 -28.14 56.01 27.44
N THR A 532 -27.50 55.88 28.60
CA THR A 532 -27.16 54.62 29.30
C THR A 532 -28.40 53.91 29.90
N PRO A 533 -28.36 52.58 30.05
CA PRO A 533 -27.99 51.98 31.35
C PRO A 533 -26.92 50.86 31.23
N ALA A 534 -26.12 50.69 32.27
CA ALA A 534 -25.11 49.62 32.42
C ALA A 534 -25.58 48.61 33.50
N PRO A 535 -24.94 47.44 33.70
CA PRO A 535 -24.01 46.70 32.84
C PRO A 535 -24.43 45.22 32.66
N ALA A 536 -24.62 44.73 31.44
CA ALA A 536 -24.57 43.29 31.20
C ALA A 536 -23.09 42.89 31.03
N LYS A 537 -22.57 42.08 31.95
CA LYS A 537 -21.21 41.51 31.91
C LYS A 537 -20.93 41.00 30.49
N SER A 538 -20.11 41.71 29.71
CA SER A 538 -19.69 41.22 28.41
C SER A 538 -18.78 40.02 28.65
N SER A 539 -19.32 38.81 28.51
CA SER A 539 -18.48 37.62 28.39
C SER A 539 -17.59 37.83 27.18
N ALA A 540 -16.28 37.76 27.35
CA ALA A 540 -15.34 37.81 26.23
C ALA A 540 -15.80 36.81 25.15
N PRO A 541 -15.77 37.18 23.85
CA PRO A 541 -16.29 36.35 22.76
C PRO A 541 -15.53 35.04 22.59
N ILE A 542 -14.38 34.91 23.27
CA ILE A 542 -13.53 33.73 23.29
C ILE A 542 -13.20 33.43 24.75
N SER A 543 -13.32 32.17 25.16
CA SER A 543 -12.76 31.71 26.44
C SER A 543 -11.62 30.74 26.21
N ILE A 544 -10.58 30.84 27.04
CA ILE A 544 -9.44 29.93 27.06
C ILE A 544 -9.48 29.18 28.40
N THR A 545 -9.35 27.87 28.37
CA THR A 545 -9.26 27.02 29.56
C THR A 545 -8.07 26.09 29.43
N GLN A 546 -7.24 26.01 30.46
CA GLN A 546 -6.06 25.15 30.49
C GLN A 546 -6.23 24.10 31.58
N LYS A 547 -5.98 22.84 31.27
CA LYS A 547 -6.01 21.72 32.22
C LYS A 547 -4.75 20.87 32.10
N VAL A 548 -4.24 20.39 33.24
CA VAL A 548 -3.21 19.34 33.24
C VAL A 548 -3.88 18.04 32.82
N THR A 549 -3.31 17.33 31.85
CA THR A 549 -3.82 16.05 31.35
C THR A 549 -2.91 14.88 31.66
N ALA A 550 -1.62 15.15 31.86
CA ALA A 550 -0.64 14.16 32.31
C ALA A 550 0.51 14.88 33.01
N SER A 551 1.21 14.17 33.89
CA SER A 551 2.51 14.57 34.42
C SER A 551 3.44 13.37 34.49
N TRP A 552 4.74 13.58 34.32
CA TRP A 552 5.76 12.54 34.46
C TRP A 552 7.08 13.15 34.91
N VAL A 553 7.94 12.33 35.53
CA VAL A 553 9.29 12.73 35.92
C VAL A 553 10.27 12.22 34.88
N SER A 554 11.17 13.08 34.39
CA SER A 554 12.27 12.69 33.52
C SER A 554 13.55 13.41 33.96
N LYS A 555 14.63 12.65 34.19
CA LYS A 555 15.93 13.16 34.65
C LYS A 555 15.84 14.09 35.87
N GLY A 556 15.01 13.71 36.86
CA GLY A 556 14.81 14.47 38.10
C GLY A 556 13.97 15.75 37.96
N ARG A 557 13.36 16.01 36.80
CA ARG A 557 12.44 17.14 36.58
C ARG A 557 11.04 16.63 36.26
N THR A 558 10.02 17.24 36.88
CA THR A 558 8.61 16.96 36.58
C THR A 558 8.17 17.76 35.36
N TYR A 559 7.57 17.08 34.39
CA TYR A 559 6.96 17.66 33.21
C TYR A 559 5.44 17.49 33.29
N TYR A 560 4.72 18.49 32.79
CA TYR A 560 3.28 18.49 32.70
C TYR A 560 2.84 18.63 31.25
N ARG A 561 1.82 17.88 30.84
CA ARG A 561 1.10 18.06 29.58
C ARG A 561 -0.14 18.90 29.85
N TYR A 562 -0.14 20.13 29.34
CA TYR A 562 -1.29 21.02 29.38
C TYR A 562 -2.13 20.87 28.12
N SER A 563 -3.42 20.68 28.30
CA SER A 563 -4.45 20.80 27.25
C SER A 563 -5.11 22.15 27.38
N THR A 564 -5.11 22.91 26.30
CA THR A 564 -5.70 24.24 26.24
C THR A 564 -6.83 24.26 25.23
N THR A 565 -8.03 24.53 25.72
CA THR A 565 -9.26 24.62 24.93
C THR A 565 -9.62 26.09 24.72
N ILE A 566 -9.83 26.46 23.46
CA ILE A 566 -10.31 27.77 23.04
C ILE A 566 -11.74 27.60 22.57
N THR A 567 -12.68 28.29 23.19
CA THR A 567 -14.12 28.20 22.86
C THR A 567 -14.60 29.51 22.28
N ASN A 568 -15.23 29.45 21.10
CA ASN A 568 -15.96 30.57 20.55
C ASN A 568 -17.30 30.75 21.29
N LYS A 569 -17.38 31.74 22.18
CA LYS A 569 -18.61 32.11 22.90
C LYS A 569 -19.44 33.16 22.17
N SER A 570 -18.99 33.63 21.01
CA SER A 570 -19.76 34.56 20.21
C SER A 570 -20.84 33.86 19.39
N THR A 571 -21.79 34.64 18.88
CA THR A 571 -22.83 34.18 17.95
C THR A 571 -22.35 34.10 16.49
N LYS A 572 -21.10 34.48 16.21
CA LYS A 572 -20.51 34.57 14.87
C LYS A 572 -19.33 33.63 14.70
N THR A 573 -18.94 33.36 13.46
CA THR A 573 -17.80 32.46 13.21
C THR A 573 -16.48 33.22 13.39
N LEU A 574 -15.58 32.70 14.22
CA LEU A 574 -14.23 33.24 14.35
C LEU A 574 -13.38 32.84 13.16
N LYS A 575 -12.74 33.82 12.52
CA LYS A 575 -11.74 33.64 11.46
C LYS A 575 -10.45 34.34 11.85
N ASN A 576 -9.33 33.91 11.27
CA ASN A 576 -8.01 34.51 11.49
C ASN A 576 -7.64 34.64 12.97
N LEU A 577 -8.00 33.64 13.78
CA LEU A 577 -7.66 33.61 15.20
C LEU A 577 -6.14 33.52 15.36
N GLN A 578 -5.58 34.48 16.08
CA GLN A 578 -4.19 34.52 16.50
C GLN A 578 -4.11 34.55 18.03
N LEU A 579 -3.15 33.81 18.55
CA LEU A 579 -2.88 33.61 19.95
C LEU A 579 -1.46 34.09 20.23
N SER A 580 -1.30 34.81 21.33
CA SER A 580 -0.01 35.08 21.94
C SER A 580 0.21 34.07 23.05
N ILE A 581 1.33 33.35 23.00
CA ILE A 581 1.72 32.39 24.01
C ILE A 581 3.08 32.81 24.55
N SER A 582 3.13 33.21 25.81
CA SER A 582 4.37 33.56 26.51
C SER A 582 4.64 32.60 27.67
N LYS A 583 5.88 32.61 28.18
CA LYS A 583 6.36 31.64 29.18
C LYS A 583 6.20 30.17 28.74
N LEU A 584 6.25 29.92 27.43
CA LEU A 584 6.29 28.58 26.85
C LEU A 584 7.75 28.22 26.54
N TYR A 585 8.26 27.20 27.24
CA TYR A 585 9.65 26.75 27.07
C TYR A 585 9.77 25.34 26.52
N GLY A 586 8.62 24.66 26.31
CA GLY A 586 8.58 23.32 25.75
C GLY A 586 7.74 23.22 24.47
N PRO A 587 7.68 22.03 23.87
CA PRO A 587 7.03 21.81 22.59
C PRO A 587 5.50 21.99 22.67
N ILE A 588 4.92 22.48 21.57
CA ILE A 588 3.49 22.76 21.38
C ILE A 588 2.97 22.07 20.12
N TRP A 589 1.76 21.54 20.19
CA TRP A 589 1.08 20.82 19.11
C TRP A 589 -0.35 21.30 18.94
N GLY A 590 -0.84 21.26 17.70
CA GLY A 590 -2.20 21.68 17.36
C GLY A 590 -2.32 23.13 16.91
N LEU A 591 -1.25 23.94 16.92
CA LEU A 591 -1.26 25.31 16.40
C LEU A 591 -0.25 25.49 15.27
N ALA A 592 -0.54 26.40 14.34
CA ALA A 592 0.40 26.86 13.33
C ALA A 592 1.16 28.09 13.85
N LYS A 593 2.50 28.11 13.71
CA LYS A 593 3.31 29.28 14.09
C LYS A 593 3.22 30.35 12.99
N ILE A 594 2.80 31.55 13.34
CA ILE A 594 2.63 32.70 12.43
C ILE A 594 3.45 33.87 12.99
N SER A 595 4.61 34.17 12.41
CA SER A 595 5.51 35.31 12.71
C SER A 595 5.25 36.03 14.06
N GLY A 596 5.68 35.44 15.18
CA GLY A 596 5.55 36.00 16.53
C GLY A 596 4.26 35.65 17.28
N SER A 597 3.35 34.88 16.67
CA SER A 597 2.07 34.43 17.22
C SER A 597 1.75 32.99 16.79
N TYR A 598 0.62 32.46 17.26
CA TYR A 598 0.12 31.13 16.90
C TYR A 598 -1.31 31.23 16.34
N GLY A 599 -1.59 30.58 15.23
CA GLY A 599 -2.94 30.49 14.67
C GLY A 599 -3.50 29.08 14.70
N LEU A 600 -4.78 28.96 14.34
CA LEU A 600 -5.36 27.67 13.99
C LEU A 600 -4.58 27.03 12.83
N PRO A 601 -4.46 25.69 12.79
CA PRO A 601 -3.76 25.02 11.72
C PRO A 601 -4.47 25.23 10.38
N ALA A 602 -3.75 25.12 9.26
CA ALA A 602 -4.26 25.47 7.93
C ALA A 602 -5.52 24.68 7.48
N TRP A 603 -5.82 23.55 8.13
CA TRP A 603 -7.04 22.76 7.91
C TRP A 603 -8.25 23.21 8.76
N VAL A 604 -8.06 24.15 9.70
CA VAL A 604 -9.11 24.77 10.51
C VAL A 604 -9.13 26.27 10.23
N ASN A 605 -9.83 26.65 9.16
CA ASN A 605 -9.88 28.05 8.68
C ASN A 605 -10.79 28.96 9.53
N SER A 606 -11.61 28.37 10.40
CA SER A 606 -12.55 29.11 11.24
C SER A 606 -13.05 28.28 12.41
N LEU A 607 -13.47 28.94 13.49
CA LEU A 607 -14.11 28.32 14.64
C LEU A 607 -15.57 28.80 14.74
N PRO A 608 -16.58 27.98 14.39
CA PRO A 608 -17.99 28.37 14.45
C PRO A 608 -18.46 28.72 15.86
N ALA A 609 -19.60 29.41 15.96
CA ALA A 609 -20.22 29.76 17.24
C ALA A 609 -20.45 28.51 18.11
N GLY A 610 -20.09 28.58 19.39
CA GLY A 610 -20.21 27.50 20.36
C GLY A 610 -19.22 26.34 20.19
N LYS A 611 -18.35 26.36 19.17
CA LYS A 611 -17.34 25.32 18.95
C LYS A 611 -16.04 25.64 19.69
N SER A 612 -15.29 24.58 19.97
CA SER A 612 -14.01 24.64 20.68
C SER A 612 -12.90 24.05 19.83
N PHE A 613 -11.70 24.57 20.00
CA PHE A 613 -10.46 24.06 19.43
C PHE A 613 -9.49 23.74 20.56
N GLU A 614 -8.84 22.57 20.51
CA GLU A 614 -7.89 22.14 21.54
C GLU A 614 -6.49 22.05 20.95
N PHE A 615 -5.52 22.57 21.70
CA PHE A 615 -4.10 22.38 21.43
C PHE A 615 -3.40 21.97 22.73
N VAL A 616 -2.20 21.40 22.61
CA VAL A 616 -1.48 20.85 23.77
C VAL A 616 -0.04 21.30 23.78
N TYR A 617 0.53 21.48 24.96
CA TYR A 617 1.96 21.73 25.12
C TYR A 617 2.51 21.02 26.35
N ILE A 618 3.82 20.77 26.33
CA ILE A 618 4.54 20.13 27.42
C ILE A 618 5.49 21.16 28.04
N HIS A 619 5.45 21.30 29.36
CA HIS A 619 6.35 22.21 30.06
C HIS A 619 6.61 21.75 31.51
N SER A 620 7.77 22.10 32.07
CA SER A 620 8.20 21.72 33.43
C SER A 620 7.92 22.80 34.50
N ALA A 621 7.00 23.72 34.23
CA ALA A 621 6.59 24.79 35.14
C ALA A 621 5.06 24.98 35.10
N SER A 622 4.56 26.02 35.76
CA SER A 622 3.15 26.43 35.69
C SER A 622 2.66 26.64 34.24
N PRO A 623 1.34 26.57 33.98
CA PRO A 623 0.79 26.75 32.63
C PRO A 623 1.36 28.00 31.94
N ALA A 624 1.61 27.89 30.63
CA ALA A 624 2.00 29.02 29.81
C ALA A 624 0.89 30.08 29.77
N ASP A 625 1.27 31.33 29.57
CA ASP A 625 0.33 32.44 29.47
C ASP A 625 -0.23 32.47 28.03
N VAL A 626 -1.48 32.06 27.86
CA VAL A 626 -2.17 32.02 26.56
C VAL A 626 -3.21 33.13 26.49
N SER A 627 -3.09 34.01 25.50
CA SER A 627 -4.06 35.09 25.25
C SER A 627 -4.39 35.19 23.77
N VAL A 628 -5.55 35.77 23.44
CA VAL A 628 -5.94 36.05 22.06
C VAL A 628 -5.32 37.38 21.63
N SER A 629 -4.51 37.37 20.58
CA SER A 629 -3.87 38.58 20.04
C SER A 629 -4.68 39.23 18.91
N ALA A 630 -5.35 38.44 18.08
CA ALA A 630 -6.21 38.95 17.01
C ALA A 630 -7.27 37.92 16.59
N TYR A 631 -8.41 38.38 16.08
CA TYR A 631 -9.42 37.56 15.44
C TYR A 631 -10.37 38.43 14.61
N ARG A 632 -11.16 37.80 13.73
CA ARG A 632 -12.27 38.42 13.01
C ARG A 632 -13.55 37.64 13.27
N LEU A 633 -14.63 38.33 13.60
CA LEU A 633 -15.97 37.73 13.62
C LEU A 633 -16.61 37.91 12.24
N ALA A 634 -16.93 36.80 11.60
CA ALA A 634 -17.62 36.72 10.31
C ALA A 634 -19.08 36.32 10.54
#